data_AF-M6V579-F1
#
_entry.id   AF-M6V579-F1
#
_cell.length_a   1.000
_cell.length_b   1.000
_cell.length_c   1.000
_cell.angle_alpha   90.00
_cell.angle_beta   90.00
_cell.angle_gamma   90.00
#
_symmetry.space_group_name_H-M   'P 1'
#
loop_
_entity.id
_entity.type
_entity.pdbx_description
1 polymer ?
#
loop_
_entity_poly.entity_id
_entity_poly.type
_entity_poly.pdbx_seq_one_letter_code
_entity_poly.pdbx_strand_id
1 'polypeptide(L)'
;MLKKETKFLEELNSPEKKIGLRATAYFTSKNKSVLSKDLKSKLMTALGENFLKDLEQNLKDEMLSPNNLLVKMEFSSFPEKMHKYVFPFFKPGSYLKIRDILEGILFCQILREEWALNQEFKILNIQESLTTKEKELLENFGQKQAEGLIQILSDQDPGWAYSALVTLARLHTIEESIRIGSPVFLSSFPDNSTIVYKEDSQDEQALRHLSKETWAIVSLARKKISTLNELTEKEYQIWEDSSNRAFEFQEGIQTSIPVRVTSEKLLPQRENKFLIPMYLPENSTLQEYLIFAKQREKEYHTHLKKLYPFRILFENCTTEILKSAQNSFDQKEIPFPGKKINFNFSLSFIPFYASYSVSNNWNNEGEKILLSYRRKKLAKLLEQNPNLKTRILESFTFSSSIYKPNREDHFFPLFTDDVFWGRPLYGTVNLTAGFGASLIGIFTSPFDRGEKLQKGFQSLFFSLPELTFFNIRKGTFPSVSIKEIPEELFQFQDED
;
A
#
# COMPACT_ATOMS: atom_id res chain seq x y z
N MET A 1 0.36 -2.18 14.83
CA MET A 1 0.22 -3.25 15.85
C MET A 1 -0.72 -2.83 16.98
N LEU A 2 -0.42 -1.78 17.77
CA LEU A 2 -1.25 -1.35 18.92
C LEU A 2 -2.73 -1.13 18.58
N LYS A 3 -3.04 -0.45 17.46
CA LYS A 3 -4.43 -0.31 16.99
C LYS A 3 -5.16 -1.65 16.80
N LYS A 4 -4.45 -2.71 16.39
CA LYS A 4 -5.02 -4.07 16.24
C LYS A 4 -5.24 -4.73 17.62
N GLU A 5 -4.35 -4.51 18.58
CA GLU A 5 -4.52 -4.92 20.00
C GLU A 5 -5.72 -4.21 20.63
N THR A 6 -5.85 -2.89 20.45
CA THR A 6 -7.02 -2.12 20.89
C THR A 6 -8.32 -2.68 20.30
N LYS A 7 -8.38 -2.88 18.97
CA LYS A 7 -9.55 -3.44 18.28
C LYS A 7 -9.94 -4.80 18.85
N PHE A 8 -8.97 -5.68 19.10
CA PHE A 8 -9.22 -7.00 19.67
C PHE A 8 -9.82 -6.93 21.08
N LEU A 9 -9.31 -6.04 21.93
CA LEU A 9 -9.87 -5.82 23.26
C LEU A 9 -11.26 -5.17 23.20
N GLU A 10 -11.54 -4.31 22.22
CA GLU A 10 -12.89 -3.80 21.97
C GLU A 10 -13.87 -4.91 21.61
N GLU A 11 -13.44 -5.87 20.77
CA GLU A 11 -14.25 -7.03 20.39
C GLU A 11 -14.50 -7.97 21.58
N LEU A 12 -13.51 -8.20 22.45
CA LEU A 12 -13.66 -8.98 23.68
C LEU A 12 -14.58 -8.31 24.71
N ASN A 13 -14.59 -6.98 24.77
CA ASN A 13 -15.49 -6.21 25.62
C ASN A 13 -16.89 -6.02 25.02
N SER A 14 -17.10 -6.42 23.76
CA SER A 14 -18.41 -6.33 23.13
C SER A 14 -19.39 -7.37 23.70
N PRO A 15 -20.71 -7.10 23.73
CA PRO A 15 -21.70 -8.06 24.22
C PRO A 15 -21.71 -9.38 23.45
N GLU A 16 -21.42 -9.34 22.15
CA GLU A 16 -21.39 -10.53 21.29
C GLU A 16 -20.12 -11.37 21.47
N LYS A 17 -19.02 -10.76 21.97
CA LYS A 17 -17.70 -11.39 22.15
C LYS A 17 -17.19 -12.10 20.88
N LYS A 18 -17.59 -11.62 19.71
CA LYS A 18 -17.10 -12.16 18.43
C LYS A 18 -15.84 -11.41 18.02
N ILE A 19 -14.78 -12.18 17.76
CA ILE A 19 -13.45 -11.68 17.46
C ILE A 19 -13.19 -11.78 15.96
N GLY A 20 -12.68 -10.71 15.36
CA GLY A 20 -12.21 -10.68 13.97
C GLY A 20 -10.86 -11.38 13.84
N LEU A 21 -10.81 -12.47 13.09
CA LEU A 21 -9.57 -13.24 12.86
C LEU A 21 -9.09 -13.06 11.42
N ARG A 22 -7.79 -12.95 11.19
CA ARG A 22 -7.24 -12.61 9.87
C ARG A 22 -7.36 -13.79 8.92
N ALA A 23 -7.57 -13.50 7.64
CA ALA A 23 -7.63 -14.48 6.55
C ALA A 23 -8.72 -15.55 6.71
N THR A 24 -9.61 -15.45 7.69
CA THR A 24 -10.69 -16.43 7.89
C THR A 24 -11.92 -16.15 7.01
N ALA A 25 -12.09 -14.91 6.53
CA ALA A 25 -13.23 -14.55 5.67
C ALA A 25 -13.22 -15.27 4.31
N TYR A 26 -12.04 -15.71 3.88
CA TYR A 26 -11.85 -16.45 2.63
C TYR A 26 -12.48 -17.84 2.65
N PHE A 27 -12.90 -18.36 3.80
CA PHE A 27 -13.41 -19.72 3.93
C PHE A 27 -14.91 -19.73 4.29
N THR A 28 -15.62 -20.76 3.83
CA THR A 28 -17.03 -20.98 4.15
C THR A 28 -17.33 -22.45 4.41
N SER A 29 -18.10 -22.72 5.45
CA SER A 29 -18.60 -24.06 5.78
C SER A 29 -19.76 -24.51 4.88
N LYS A 30 -20.29 -23.63 4.03
CA LYS A 30 -21.43 -23.93 3.15
C LYS A 30 -21.10 -24.99 2.09
N ASN A 31 -19.84 -25.05 1.67
CA ASN A 31 -19.36 -25.95 0.63
C ASN A 31 -18.09 -26.67 1.08
N LYS A 32 -17.86 -27.86 0.53
CA LYS A 32 -16.65 -28.64 0.80
C LYS A 32 -15.56 -28.37 -0.23
N SER A 33 -14.33 -28.29 0.25
CA SER A 33 -13.12 -28.14 -0.55
C SER A 33 -12.76 -29.43 -1.27
N VAL A 34 -12.31 -29.29 -2.53
CA VAL A 34 -11.73 -30.42 -3.30
C VAL A 34 -10.27 -30.65 -2.88
N LEU A 35 -9.49 -29.57 -2.67
CA LEU A 35 -8.11 -29.60 -2.17
C LEU A 35 -7.94 -30.35 -0.85
N SER A 36 -8.89 -30.18 0.09
CA SER A 36 -8.68 -30.54 1.49
C SER A 36 -8.34 -32.02 1.69
N LYS A 37 -8.81 -32.92 0.82
CA LYS A 37 -8.48 -34.35 0.94
C LYS A 37 -7.02 -34.66 0.62
N ASP A 38 -6.51 -34.14 -0.50
CA ASP A 38 -5.10 -34.33 -0.88
C ASP A 38 -4.17 -33.66 0.13
N LEU A 39 -4.51 -32.43 0.54
CA LEU A 39 -3.72 -31.69 1.51
C LEU A 39 -3.67 -32.36 2.88
N LYS A 40 -4.81 -32.87 3.39
CA LYS A 40 -4.83 -33.66 4.63
C LYS A 40 -3.92 -34.88 4.53
N SER A 41 -3.97 -35.62 3.42
CA SER A 41 -3.12 -36.80 3.20
C SER A 41 -1.63 -36.44 3.26
N LYS A 42 -1.24 -35.34 2.62
CA LYS A 42 0.13 -34.81 2.66
C LYS A 42 0.54 -34.39 4.08
N LEU A 43 -0.31 -33.66 4.79
CA LEU A 43 -0.07 -33.25 6.18
C LEU A 43 0.07 -34.46 7.11
N MET A 44 -0.79 -35.48 6.97
CA MET A 44 -0.73 -36.70 7.75
C MET A 44 0.56 -37.48 7.49
N THR A 45 1.01 -37.53 6.23
CA THR A 45 2.25 -38.22 5.85
C THR A 45 3.48 -37.49 6.40
N ALA A 46 3.48 -36.17 6.38
CA ALA A 46 4.64 -35.36 6.79
C ALA A 46 4.72 -35.11 8.30
N LEU A 47 3.59 -34.85 8.96
CA LEU A 47 3.52 -34.40 10.37
C LEU A 47 2.92 -35.47 11.30
N GLY A 48 2.33 -36.54 10.75
CA GLY A 48 1.70 -37.63 11.49
C GLY A 48 0.16 -37.60 11.46
N GLU A 49 -0.46 -38.78 11.57
CA GLU A 49 -1.92 -38.95 11.38
C GLU A 49 -2.77 -38.14 12.35
N ASN A 50 -2.32 -37.97 13.59
CA ASN A 50 -3.06 -37.26 14.65
C ASN A 50 -2.64 -35.79 14.80
N PHE A 51 -1.63 -35.32 14.07
CA PHE A 51 -1.04 -33.99 14.29
C PHE A 51 -2.06 -32.86 14.32
N LEU A 52 -2.96 -32.77 13.33
CA LEU A 52 -3.96 -31.69 13.26
C LEU A 52 -4.94 -31.75 14.44
N LYS A 53 -5.31 -32.95 14.87
CA LYS A 53 -6.23 -33.16 16.00
C LYS A 53 -5.54 -32.77 17.31
N ASP A 54 -4.31 -33.20 17.50
CA ASP A 54 -3.50 -32.89 18.68
C ASP A 54 -3.21 -31.39 18.76
N LEU A 55 -2.89 -30.75 17.62
CA LEU A 55 -2.72 -29.31 17.51
C LEU A 55 -4.00 -28.55 17.87
N GLU A 56 -5.16 -28.91 17.28
CA GLU A 56 -6.44 -28.28 17.60
C GLU A 56 -6.77 -28.39 19.10
N GLN A 57 -6.54 -29.57 19.68
CA GLN A 57 -6.83 -29.84 21.08
C GLN A 57 -5.89 -29.05 22.00
N ASN A 58 -4.59 -29.05 21.74
CA ASN A 58 -3.61 -28.30 22.53
C ASN A 58 -3.91 -26.80 22.53
N LEU A 59 -4.24 -26.22 21.37
CA LEU A 59 -4.60 -24.80 21.25
C LEU A 59 -5.90 -24.46 22.01
N LYS A 60 -6.90 -25.35 21.94
CA LYS A 60 -8.15 -25.20 22.71
C LYS A 60 -7.90 -25.29 24.20
N ASP A 61 -7.11 -26.26 24.66
CA ASP A 61 -6.79 -26.44 26.06
C ASP A 61 -6.02 -25.24 26.63
N GLU A 62 -5.12 -24.64 25.83
CA GLU A 62 -4.43 -23.41 26.20
C GLU A 62 -5.42 -22.26 26.42
N MET A 63 -6.42 -22.09 25.55
CA MET A 63 -7.42 -21.02 25.68
C MET A 63 -8.49 -21.29 26.75
N LEU A 64 -8.81 -22.56 27.02
CA LEU A 64 -9.80 -22.95 28.05
C LEU A 64 -9.20 -23.01 29.45
N SER A 65 -7.87 -23.03 29.56
CA SER A 65 -7.17 -23.00 30.85
C SER A 65 -7.48 -21.72 31.63
N PRO A 66 -7.75 -21.80 32.96
CA PRO A 66 -7.91 -20.62 33.80
C PRO A 66 -6.63 -19.80 33.95
N ASN A 67 -5.49 -20.32 33.46
CA ASN A 67 -4.19 -19.67 33.46
C ASN A 67 -3.74 -19.20 32.06
N ASN A 68 -4.68 -19.06 31.12
CA ASN A 68 -4.35 -18.66 29.74
C ASN A 68 -3.74 -17.26 29.63
N LEU A 69 -3.19 -16.94 28.45
CA LEU A 69 -2.55 -15.67 28.16
C LEU A 69 -3.50 -14.46 28.20
N LEU A 70 -4.82 -14.65 28.11
CA LEU A 70 -5.79 -13.56 28.29
C LEU A 70 -5.92 -13.16 29.75
N VAL A 71 -5.86 -14.12 30.68
CA VAL A 71 -5.89 -13.86 32.13
C VAL A 71 -4.60 -13.22 32.62
N LYS A 72 -3.48 -13.61 32.04
CA LYS A 72 -2.14 -13.06 32.33
C LYS A 72 -1.66 -12.22 31.17
N MET A 73 -2.50 -11.31 30.68
CA MET A 73 -2.16 -10.52 29.50
C MET A 73 -1.00 -9.58 29.81
N GLU A 74 0.10 -9.78 29.10
CA GLU A 74 1.27 -8.93 29.18
C GLU A 74 1.27 -7.95 28.01
N PHE A 75 1.37 -6.68 28.39
CA PHE A 75 1.51 -5.57 27.48
C PHE A 75 2.98 -5.25 27.31
N SER A 76 3.48 -5.25 26.07
CA SER A 76 4.89 -4.94 25.82
C SER A 76 5.27 -3.56 26.36
N SER A 77 6.44 -3.44 26.98
CA SER A 77 6.95 -2.11 27.29
C SER A 77 7.23 -1.33 26.00
N PHE A 78 7.08 -0.01 26.06
CA PHE A 78 7.68 0.83 25.03
C PHE A 78 9.21 0.68 25.10
N PRO A 79 9.94 0.71 23.97
CA PRO A 79 11.38 0.69 24.00
C PRO A 79 11.86 1.88 24.82
N GLU A 80 12.76 1.63 25.76
CA GLU A 80 13.29 2.65 26.69
C GLU A 80 13.89 3.85 25.96
N LYS A 81 14.38 3.62 24.73
CA LYS A 81 14.89 4.65 23.83
C LYS A 81 14.30 4.47 22.45
N MET A 82 13.56 5.46 21.98
CA MET A 82 13.20 5.58 20.56
C MET A 82 14.22 6.49 19.88
N HIS A 83 14.81 6.01 18.78
CA HIS A 83 15.76 6.76 17.98
C HIS A 83 15.17 7.01 16.59
N LYS A 84 15.32 8.22 16.07
CA LYS A 84 14.76 8.61 14.76
C LYS A 84 15.20 7.69 13.62
N TYR A 85 16.41 7.15 13.70
CA TYR A 85 17.03 6.31 12.68
C TYR A 85 16.89 4.80 12.91
N VAL A 86 16.20 4.39 13.97
CA VAL A 86 15.84 2.99 14.21
C VAL A 86 14.32 2.95 14.26
N PHE A 87 13.69 2.30 13.29
CA PHE A 87 12.25 2.18 13.31
C PHE A 87 11.83 1.55 14.65
N PRO A 88 10.93 2.18 15.43
CA PRO A 88 10.59 1.69 16.74
C PRO A 88 9.74 0.43 16.59
N PHE A 89 10.37 -0.71 16.34
CA PHE A 89 9.70 -2.00 16.36
C PHE A 89 9.39 -2.36 17.81
N PHE A 90 8.13 -2.73 18.06
CA PHE A 90 7.69 -3.21 19.35
C PHE A 90 7.67 -4.72 19.30
N LYS A 91 8.25 -5.35 20.32
CA LYS A 91 8.00 -6.78 20.52
C LYS A 91 6.50 -6.98 20.69
N PRO A 92 5.91 -7.95 19.99
CA PRO A 92 4.51 -8.23 20.17
C PRO A 92 4.23 -8.70 21.60
N GLY A 93 3.20 -8.15 22.25
CA GLY A 93 2.76 -8.59 23.58
C GLY A 93 2.03 -9.92 23.52
N SER A 94 1.35 -10.31 24.62
CA SER A 94 0.53 -11.53 24.64
C SER A 94 -0.52 -11.57 23.54
N TYR A 95 -0.99 -10.39 23.09
CA TYR A 95 -1.97 -10.23 22.02
C TYR A 95 -1.67 -11.06 20.76
N LEU A 96 -0.43 -11.03 20.24
CA LEU A 96 -0.13 -11.74 18.98
C LEU A 96 -0.25 -13.25 19.17
N LYS A 97 0.29 -13.78 20.27
CA LYS A 97 0.20 -15.20 20.60
C LYS A 97 -1.24 -15.66 20.77
N ILE A 98 -2.04 -14.90 21.52
CA ILE A 98 -3.48 -15.19 21.68
C ILE A 98 -4.16 -15.24 20.32
N ARG A 99 -3.85 -14.27 19.45
CA ARG A 99 -4.43 -14.22 18.11
C ARG A 99 -4.01 -15.41 17.25
N ASP A 100 -2.74 -15.81 17.29
CA ASP A 100 -2.23 -16.97 16.57
C ASP A 100 -2.89 -18.26 17.07
N ILE A 101 -3.13 -18.41 18.37
CA ILE A 101 -3.85 -19.57 18.93
C ILE A 101 -5.29 -19.62 18.40
N LEU A 102 -6.01 -18.50 18.44
CA LEU A 102 -7.39 -18.41 17.95
C LEU A 102 -7.49 -18.65 16.43
N GLU A 103 -6.56 -18.09 15.65
CA GLU A 103 -6.44 -18.32 14.21
C GLU A 103 -6.06 -19.79 13.92
N GLY A 104 -5.21 -20.40 14.74
CA GLY A 104 -4.80 -21.80 14.63
C GLY A 104 -5.93 -22.79 14.90
N ILE A 105 -6.78 -22.52 15.90
CA ILE A 105 -8.01 -23.30 16.16
C ILE A 105 -8.90 -23.30 14.91
N LEU A 106 -9.08 -22.12 14.32
CA LEU A 106 -9.89 -21.95 13.10
C LEU A 106 -9.25 -22.61 11.89
N PHE A 107 -7.93 -22.54 11.73
CA PHE A 107 -7.20 -23.25 10.68
C PHE A 107 -7.44 -24.77 10.77
N CYS A 108 -7.29 -25.36 11.96
CA CYS A 108 -7.57 -26.78 12.17
C CYS A 108 -9.03 -27.12 11.88
N GLN A 109 -9.97 -26.28 12.31
CA GLN A 109 -11.40 -26.46 12.02
C GLN A 109 -11.69 -26.41 10.52
N ILE A 110 -11.16 -25.42 9.80
CA ILE A 110 -11.29 -25.25 8.35
C ILE A 110 -10.83 -26.52 7.63
N LEU A 111 -9.66 -27.04 7.98
CA LEU A 111 -9.16 -28.29 7.40
C LEU A 111 -10.06 -29.46 7.78
N ARG A 112 -10.33 -29.68 9.07
CA ARG A 112 -11.14 -30.81 9.57
C ARG A 112 -12.50 -30.88 8.88
N GLU A 113 -13.20 -29.76 8.79
CA GLU A 113 -14.54 -29.64 8.19
C GLU A 113 -14.52 -29.40 6.67
N GLU A 114 -13.34 -29.26 6.08
CA GLU A 114 -13.11 -29.10 4.63
C GLU A 114 -13.77 -27.85 4.07
N TRP A 115 -13.69 -26.70 4.76
CA TRP A 115 -14.32 -25.48 4.28
C TRP A 115 -13.74 -25.06 2.93
N ALA A 116 -14.62 -24.73 1.98
CA ALA A 116 -14.23 -24.22 0.67
C ALA A 116 -13.94 -22.72 0.70
N LEU A 117 -13.41 -22.18 -0.41
CA LEU A 117 -13.31 -20.73 -0.57
C LEU A 117 -14.69 -20.07 -0.64
N ASN A 118 -14.82 -18.94 0.05
CA ASN A 118 -15.97 -18.05 -0.03
C ASN A 118 -15.95 -17.28 -1.36
N GLN A 119 -17.02 -17.39 -2.13
CA GLN A 119 -17.15 -16.79 -3.46
C GLN A 119 -17.06 -15.26 -3.42
N GLU A 120 -17.49 -14.62 -2.34
CA GLU A 120 -17.49 -13.16 -2.20
C GLU A 120 -16.08 -12.55 -2.12
N PHE A 121 -15.09 -13.33 -1.69
CA PHE A 121 -13.71 -12.87 -1.51
C PHE A 121 -12.76 -13.45 -2.56
N LYS A 122 -13.30 -13.93 -3.68
CA LYS A 122 -12.53 -14.35 -4.85
C LYS A 122 -12.58 -13.29 -5.93
N ILE A 123 -11.44 -13.11 -6.58
CA ILE A 123 -11.33 -12.29 -7.79
C ILE A 123 -11.13 -13.24 -8.94
N LEU A 124 -12.10 -13.24 -9.85
CA LEU A 124 -12.16 -14.14 -10.98
C LEU A 124 -11.90 -13.37 -12.27
N ASN A 125 -10.71 -13.53 -12.84
CA ASN A 125 -10.39 -12.90 -14.11
C ASN A 125 -10.65 -13.86 -15.28
N ILE A 126 -11.92 -14.03 -15.65
CA ILE A 126 -12.32 -14.93 -16.75
C ILE A 126 -11.89 -14.40 -18.13
N GLN A 127 -11.58 -13.10 -18.24
CA GLN A 127 -11.27 -12.48 -19.53
C GLN A 127 -9.93 -12.94 -20.10
N GLU A 128 -9.04 -13.42 -19.25
CA GLU A 128 -7.69 -13.80 -19.60
C GLU A 128 -7.42 -15.25 -19.22
N SER A 129 -7.32 -16.14 -20.22
CA SER A 129 -6.94 -17.53 -19.96
C SER A 129 -5.47 -17.63 -19.55
N LEU A 130 -5.18 -18.63 -18.72
CA LEU A 130 -3.81 -19.03 -18.39
C LEU A 130 -3.13 -19.61 -19.64
N THR A 131 -1.92 -19.15 -19.89
CA THR A 131 -1.03 -19.79 -20.85
C THR A 131 -0.52 -21.13 -20.30
N THR A 132 -0.01 -22.00 -21.18
CA THR A 132 0.61 -23.27 -20.77
C THR A 132 1.75 -23.05 -19.77
N LYS A 133 2.55 -22.00 -19.98
CA LYS A 133 3.67 -21.67 -19.09
C LYS A 133 3.19 -21.19 -17.72
N GLU A 134 2.20 -20.30 -17.67
CA GLU A 134 1.63 -19.83 -16.40
C GLU A 134 0.98 -20.98 -15.62
N LYS A 135 0.33 -21.92 -16.31
CA LYS A 135 -0.25 -23.10 -15.68
C LYS A 135 0.83 -23.97 -15.03
N GLU A 136 1.91 -24.26 -15.75
CA GLU A 136 3.07 -25.01 -15.23
C GLU A 136 3.69 -24.30 -14.01
N LEU A 137 3.87 -22.97 -14.08
CA LEU A 137 4.40 -22.16 -12.98
C LEU A 137 3.48 -22.21 -11.75
N LEU A 138 2.16 -22.12 -11.93
CA LEU A 138 1.19 -22.21 -10.85
C LEU A 138 1.13 -23.62 -10.23
N GLU A 139 1.23 -24.68 -11.03
CA GLU A 139 1.30 -26.06 -10.54
C GLU A 139 2.53 -26.27 -9.64
N ASN A 140 3.71 -25.84 -10.12
CA ASN A 140 4.96 -25.92 -9.35
C ASN A 140 4.92 -25.04 -8.09
N PHE A 141 4.38 -23.83 -8.20
CA PHE A 141 4.21 -22.93 -7.06
C PHE A 141 3.24 -23.54 -6.03
N GLY A 142 2.13 -24.14 -6.46
CA GLY A 142 1.19 -24.82 -5.58
C GLY A 142 1.83 -25.98 -4.80
N GLN A 143 2.74 -26.74 -5.40
CA GLN A 143 3.49 -27.78 -4.69
C GLN A 143 4.40 -27.18 -3.61
N LYS A 144 5.20 -26.16 -3.96
CA LYS A 144 6.04 -25.44 -2.99
C LYS A 144 5.24 -24.80 -1.86
N GLN A 145 4.05 -24.27 -2.16
CA GLN A 145 3.15 -23.71 -1.14
C GLN A 145 2.66 -24.78 -0.16
N ALA A 146 2.39 -26.00 -0.64
CA ALA A 146 2.01 -27.11 0.22
C ALA A 146 3.19 -27.55 1.13
N GLU A 147 4.41 -27.57 0.61
CA GLU A 147 5.62 -27.82 1.40
C GLU A 147 5.87 -26.70 2.42
N GLY A 148 5.73 -25.44 2.00
CA GLY A 148 5.82 -24.27 2.89
C GLY A 148 4.77 -24.31 4.01
N LEU A 149 3.55 -24.78 3.72
CA LEU A 149 2.53 -24.96 4.75
C LEU A 149 2.96 -26.01 5.79
N ILE A 150 3.56 -27.12 5.37
CA ILE A 150 4.11 -28.13 6.28
C ILE A 150 5.18 -27.50 7.19
N GLN A 151 6.08 -26.70 6.61
CA GLN A 151 7.13 -26.01 7.38
C GLN A 151 6.54 -25.03 8.40
N ILE A 152 5.57 -24.19 7.98
CA ILE A 152 4.89 -23.23 8.87
C ILE A 152 4.26 -23.94 10.08
N LEU A 153 3.62 -25.10 9.85
CA LEU A 153 2.96 -25.87 10.90
C LEU A 153 3.95 -26.59 11.83
N SER A 154 5.14 -26.92 11.32
CA SER A 154 6.23 -27.52 12.10
C SER A 154 6.94 -26.50 12.98
N ASP A 155 7.32 -25.34 12.43
CA ASP A 155 8.13 -24.34 13.15
C ASP A 155 7.30 -23.51 14.13
N GLN A 156 6.06 -23.17 13.75
CA GLN A 156 5.14 -22.37 14.56
C GLN A 156 5.72 -21.03 15.05
N ASP A 157 6.51 -20.39 14.18
CA ASP A 157 7.03 -19.04 14.43
C ASP A 157 5.90 -18.01 14.72
N PRO A 158 6.18 -16.90 15.42
CA PRO A 158 5.17 -15.88 15.69
C PRO A 158 4.46 -15.40 14.41
N GLY A 159 3.13 -15.52 14.37
CA GLY A 159 2.32 -15.24 13.18
C GLY A 159 2.02 -16.48 12.31
N TRP A 160 2.46 -17.68 12.68
CA TRP A 160 2.33 -18.90 11.86
C TRP A 160 0.89 -19.17 11.42
N ALA A 161 -0.10 -18.99 12.30
CA ALA A 161 -1.49 -19.35 12.00
C ALA A 161 -2.08 -18.47 10.90
N TYR A 162 -1.77 -17.17 10.93
CA TYR A 162 -2.12 -16.25 9.86
C TYR A 162 -1.46 -16.66 8.54
N SER A 163 -0.15 -16.93 8.56
CA SER A 163 0.58 -17.39 7.38
C SER A 163 -0.01 -18.68 6.81
N ALA A 164 -0.33 -19.66 7.67
CA ALA A 164 -0.94 -20.92 7.30
C ALA A 164 -2.33 -20.73 6.66
N LEU A 165 -3.17 -19.84 7.20
CA LEU A 165 -4.47 -19.50 6.64
C LEU A 165 -4.35 -18.85 5.25
N VAL A 166 -3.40 -17.92 5.08
CA VAL A 166 -3.14 -17.27 3.78
C VAL A 166 -2.63 -18.29 2.75
N THR A 167 -1.63 -19.10 3.11
CA THR A 167 -1.09 -20.16 2.26
C THR A 167 -2.19 -21.15 1.87
N LEU A 168 -3.03 -21.57 2.81
CA LEU A 168 -4.17 -22.43 2.52
C LEU A 168 -5.13 -21.76 1.53
N ALA A 169 -5.53 -20.51 1.78
CA ALA A 169 -6.44 -19.78 0.90
C ALA A 169 -5.86 -19.62 -0.53
N ARG A 170 -4.56 -19.38 -0.65
CA ARG A 170 -3.84 -19.32 -1.94
C ARG A 170 -3.76 -20.67 -2.64
N LEU A 171 -3.51 -21.76 -1.91
CA LEU A 171 -3.54 -23.10 -2.50
C LEU A 171 -4.90 -23.39 -3.14
N HIS A 172 -5.98 -22.98 -2.49
CA HIS A 172 -7.32 -23.10 -3.09
C HIS A 172 -7.51 -22.24 -4.34
N THR A 173 -7.03 -20.99 -4.37
CA THR A 173 -7.15 -20.15 -5.57
C THR A 173 -6.28 -20.66 -6.70
N ILE A 174 -5.10 -21.20 -6.40
CA ILE A 174 -4.21 -21.86 -7.37
C ILE A 174 -4.88 -23.08 -7.98
N GLU A 175 -5.43 -23.98 -7.16
CA GLU A 175 -6.16 -25.17 -7.65
C GLU A 175 -7.36 -24.74 -8.53
N GLU A 176 -8.13 -23.75 -8.07
CA GLU A 176 -9.26 -23.24 -8.83
C GLU A 176 -8.81 -22.62 -10.16
N SER A 177 -7.70 -21.88 -10.17
CA SER A 177 -7.12 -21.28 -11.37
C SER A 177 -6.72 -22.33 -12.41
N ILE A 178 -6.03 -23.39 -11.97
CA ILE A 178 -5.60 -24.51 -12.82
C ILE A 178 -6.81 -25.24 -13.39
N ARG A 179 -7.84 -25.46 -12.57
CA ARG A 179 -9.07 -26.18 -12.95
C ARG A 179 -9.89 -25.44 -13.99
N ILE A 180 -10.07 -24.13 -13.83
CA ILE A 180 -10.89 -23.32 -14.76
C ILE A 180 -10.07 -22.76 -15.94
N GLY A 181 -8.74 -22.82 -15.85
CA GLY A 181 -7.83 -22.29 -16.87
C GLY A 181 -7.76 -20.76 -16.92
N SER A 182 -8.11 -20.06 -15.84
CA SER A 182 -8.08 -18.60 -15.72
C SER A 182 -7.57 -18.20 -14.33
N PRO A 183 -6.84 -17.08 -14.18
CA PRO A 183 -6.33 -16.64 -12.88
C PRO A 183 -7.46 -16.35 -11.88
N VAL A 184 -7.33 -16.91 -10.68
CA VAL A 184 -8.17 -16.67 -9.51
C VAL A 184 -7.27 -16.19 -8.37
N PHE A 185 -7.67 -15.11 -7.71
CA PHE A 185 -6.92 -14.51 -6.60
C PHE A 185 -7.81 -14.22 -5.40
N LEU A 186 -7.20 -13.99 -4.24
CA LEU A 186 -7.92 -13.56 -3.05
C LEU A 186 -8.17 -12.05 -3.12
N SER A 187 -9.37 -11.63 -2.71
CA SER A 187 -9.66 -10.21 -2.50
C SER A 187 -8.86 -9.67 -1.31
N SER A 188 -7.87 -8.83 -1.60
CA SER A 188 -6.82 -8.44 -0.66
C SER A 188 -6.89 -6.97 -0.23
N PHE A 189 -7.94 -6.23 -0.63
CA PHE A 189 -8.19 -4.89 -0.13
C PHE A 189 -8.42 -4.90 1.39
N PRO A 190 -7.78 -4.02 2.18
CA PRO A 190 -8.08 -3.87 3.60
C PRO A 190 -9.53 -3.40 3.84
N ASP A 191 -10.13 -3.80 4.96
CA ASP A 191 -11.49 -3.39 5.35
C ASP A 191 -11.61 -1.87 5.55
N ASN A 192 -10.52 -1.21 5.94
CA ASN A 192 -10.44 0.22 6.21
C ASN A 192 -9.88 1.02 5.02
N SER A 193 -9.91 0.46 3.80
CA SER A 193 -9.46 1.16 2.60
C SER A 193 -10.26 2.45 2.41
N THR A 194 -9.60 3.50 1.90
CA THR A 194 -10.30 4.72 1.50
C THR A 194 -11.24 4.41 0.36
N ILE A 195 -12.48 4.87 0.47
CA ILE A 195 -13.50 4.67 -0.55
C ILE A 195 -13.65 5.96 -1.35
N VAL A 196 -13.56 5.84 -2.66
CA VAL A 196 -13.77 6.94 -3.60
C VAL A 196 -15.11 6.75 -4.28
N TYR A 197 -15.97 7.76 -4.16
CA TYR A 197 -17.28 7.80 -4.81
C TYR A 197 -17.15 8.44 -6.18
N LYS A 198 -17.98 7.98 -7.12
CA LYS A 198 -18.21 8.66 -8.39
C LYS A 198 -19.18 9.81 -8.14
N GLU A 199 -18.72 11.05 -8.24
CA GLU A 199 -19.56 12.24 -8.06
C GLU A 199 -20.12 12.74 -9.39
N ASP A 200 -19.36 12.62 -10.49
CA ASP A 200 -19.79 13.13 -11.80
C ASP A 200 -19.34 12.29 -13.03
N SER A 201 -19.55 12.83 -14.24
CA SER A 201 -19.20 12.18 -15.51
C SER A 201 -17.71 12.26 -15.86
N GLN A 202 -16.97 13.22 -15.29
CA GLN A 202 -15.52 13.30 -15.43
C GLN A 202 -14.84 12.19 -14.62
N ASP A 203 -15.39 11.89 -13.44
CA ASP A 203 -14.95 10.75 -12.62
C ASP A 203 -15.10 9.43 -13.38
N GLU A 204 -16.16 9.26 -14.17
CA GLU A 204 -16.33 8.05 -14.99
C GLU A 204 -15.21 7.88 -16.02
N GLN A 205 -14.84 8.96 -16.70
CA GLN A 205 -13.76 8.94 -17.69
C GLN A 205 -12.41 8.67 -17.01
N ALA A 206 -12.17 9.28 -15.85
CA ALA A 206 -10.98 9.03 -15.05
C ALA A 206 -10.91 7.57 -14.56
N LEU A 207 -12.01 7.01 -14.05
CA LEU A 207 -12.09 5.62 -13.62
C LEU A 207 -11.86 4.66 -14.80
N ARG A 208 -12.48 4.91 -15.97
CA ARG A 208 -12.25 4.10 -17.18
C ARG A 208 -10.79 4.14 -17.63
N HIS A 209 -10.15 5.31 -17.55
CA HIS A 209 -8.73 5.46 -17.82
C HIS A 209 -7.89 4.65 -16.81
N LEU A 210 -8.13 4.83 -15.51
CA LEU A 210 -7.42 4.11 -14.45
C LEU A 210 -7.60 2.59 -14.58
N SER A 211 -8.81 2.12 -14.87
CA SER A 211 -9.09 0.70 -15.13
C SER A 211 -8.21 0.17 -16.27
N LYS A 212 -8.17 0.86 -17.40
CA LYS A 212 -7.32 0.50 -18.54
C LYS A 212 -5.84 0.45 -18.16
N GLU A 213 -5.37 1.40 -17.36
CA GLU A 213 -3.98 1.46 -16.90
C GLU A 213 -3.64 0.33 -15.93
N THR A 214 -4.52 0.03 -14.98
CA THR A 214 -4.34 -1.11 -14.08
C THR A 214 -4.33 -2.44 -14.83
N TRP A 215 -5.15 -2.60 -15.87
CA TRP A 215 -5.10 -3.76 -16.75
C TRP A 215 -3.80 -3.85 -17.55
N ALA A 216 -3.24 -2.72 -18.00
CA ALA A 216 -1.92 -2.72 -18.63
C ALA A 216 -0.81 -3.17 -17.65
N ILE A 217 -0.91 -2.82 -16.36
CA ILE A 217 -0.01 -3.32 -15.31
C ILE A 217 -0.15 -4.84 -15.16
N VAL A 218 -1.38 -5.37 -15.14
CA VAL A 218 -1.63 -6.82 -15.10
C VAL A 218 -0.97 -7.52 -16.29
N SER A 219 -1.17 -7.02 -17.51
CA SER A 219 -0.54 -7.61 -18.71
C SER A 219 1.00 -7.57 -18.65
N LEU A 220 1.59 -6.49 -18.12
CA LEU A 220 3.04 -6.38 -17.91
C LEU A 220 3.54 -7.38 -16.87
N ALA A 221 2.84 -7.53 -15.74
CA ALA A 221 3.17 -8.51 -14.70
C ALA A 221 3.14 -9.93 -15.28
N ARG A 222 2.08 -10.28 -16.03
CA ARG A 222 1.95 -11.58 -16.71
C ARG A 222 3.06 -11.84 -17.72
N LYS A 223 3.44 -10.81 -18.50
CA LYS A 223 4.56 -10.91 -19.44
C LYS A 223 5.87 -11.21 -18.70
N LYS A 224 6.15 -10.52 -17.58
CA LYS A 224 7.33 -10.80 -16.74
C LYS A 224 7.27 -12.23 -16.19
N ILE A 225 6.14 -12.64 -15.62
CA ILE A 225 5.94 -13.98 -15.05
C ILE A 225 6.13 -15.08 -16.09
N SER A 226 5.62 -14.88 -17.30
CA SER A 226 5.75 -15.86 -18.39
C SER A 226 7.20 -16.11 -18.84
N THR A 227 8.13 -15.22 -18.48
CA THR A 227 9.56 -15.38 -18.77
C THR A 227 10.33 -16.05 -17.63
N LEU A 228 9.70 -16.29 -16.48
CA LEU A 228 10.35 -16.91 -15.33
C LEU A 228 10.47 -18.42 -15.49
N ASN A 229 11.53 -18.97 -14.90
CA ASN A 229 11.68 -20.40 -14.72
C ASN A 229 10.85 -20.91 -13.55
N GLU A 230 10.71 -20.07 -12.52
CA GLU A 230 10.03 -20.38 -11.27
C GLU A 230 9.25 -19.16 -10.77
N LEU A 231 8.08 -19.40 -10.20
CA LEU A 231 7.27 -18.37 -9.57
C LEU A 231 7.54 -18.36 -8.06
N THR A 232 7.98 -17.23 -7.50
CA THR A 232 8.12 -17.08 -6.05
C THR A 232 6.92 -16.35 -5.45
N GLU A 233 6.86 -16.28 -4.11
CA GLU A 233 5.88 -15.48 -3.37
C GLU A 233 5.86 -14.02 -3.80
N LYS A 234 7.02 -13.45 -4.11
CA LYS A 234 7.15 -12.05 -4.53
C LYS A 234 6.41 -11.82 -5.85
N GLU A 235 6.64 -12.67 -6.85
CA GLU A 235 6.00 -12.54 -8.16
C GLU A 235 4.51 -12.90 -8.12
N TYR A 236 4.12 -13.93 -7.35
CA TYR A 236 2.71 -14.26 -7.15
C TYR A 236 1.96 -13.08 -6.50
N GLN A 237 2.55 -12.47 -5.47
CA GLN A 237 1.96 -11.31 -4.79
C GLN A 237 1.81 -10.08 -5.70
N ILE A 238 2.78 -9.84 -6.61
CA ILE A 238 2.69 -8.76 -7.61
C ILE A 238 1.52 -9.04 -8.57
N TRP A 239 1.36 -10.29 -9.00
CA TRP A 239 0.26 -10.69 -9.87
C TRP A 239 -1.10 -10.55 -9.17
N GLU A 240 -1.18 -11.00 -7.93
CA GLU A 240 -2.38 -10.90 -7.09
C GLU A 240 -2.75 -9.43 -6.82
N ASP A 241 -1.79 -8.58 -6.44
CA ASP A 241 -2.02 -7.15 -6.13
C ASP A 241 -2.47 -6.36 -7.38
N SER A 242 -1.77 -6.53 -8.50
CA SER A 242 -2.14 -5.88 -9.77
C SER A 242 -3.53 -6.30 -10.24
N SER A 243 -3.85 -7.59 -10.14
CA SER A 243 -5.16 -8.14 -10.54
C SER A 243 -6.27 -7.66 -9.61
N ASN A 244 -6.01 -7.58 -8.30
CA ASN A 244 -6.95 -7.02 -7.33
C ASN A 244 -7.33 -5.58 -7.67
N ARG A 245 -6.33 -4.72 -7.93
CA ARG A 245 -6.56 -3.31 -8.27
C ARG A 245 -7.33 -3.17 -9.57
N ALA A 246 -6.97 -3.92 -10.61
CA ALA A 246 -7.64 -3.87 -11.90
C ALA A 246 -9.11 -4.29 -11.80
N PHE A 247 -9.39 -5.36 -11.04
CA PHE A 247 -10.74 -5.84 -10.79
C PHE A 247 -11.59 -4.84 -10.02
N GLU A 248 -11.04 -4.21 -8.97
CA GLU A 248 -11.75 -3.19 -8.19
C GLU A 248 -12.23 -2.01 -9.05
N PHE A 249 -11.37 -1.48 -9.92
CA PHE A 249 -11.76 -0.41 -10.83
C PHE A 249 -12.80 -0.87 -11.85
N GLN A 250 -12.67 -2.09 -12.39
CA GLN A 250 -13.62 -2.64 -13.33
C GLN A 250 -15.01 -2.81 -12.70
N GLU A 251 -15.09 -3.45 -11.54
CA GLU A 251 -16.35 -3.65 -10.80
C GLU A 251 -16.98 -2.31 -10.43
N GLY A 252 -16.19 -1.35 -9.94
CA GLY A 252 -16.65 0.01 -9.65
C GLY A 252 -17.31 0.69 -10.84
N ILE A 253 -16.74 0.53 -12.04
CA ILE A 253 -17.31 1.07 -13.29
C ILE A 253 -18.60 0.32 -13.67
N GLN A 254 -18.58 -1.01 -13.65
CA GLN A 254 -19.68 -1.84 -14.14
C GLN A 254 -20.92 -1.76 -13.24
N THR A 255 -20.71 -1.76 -11.93
CA THR A 255 -21.79 -1.84 -10.93
C THR A 255 -22.12 -0.49 -10.29
N SER A 256 -21.40 0.58 -10.67
CA SER A 256 -21.52 1.93 -10.08
C SER A 256 -21.34 1.96 -8.56
N ILE A 257 -20.58 1.00 -8.03
CA ILE A 257 -20.20 0.99 -6.62
C ILE A 257 -18.94 1.85 -6.38
N PRO A 258 -18.78 2.39 -5.17
CA PRO A 258 -17.57 3.11 -4.79
C PRO A 258 -16.31 2.23 -4.88
N VAL A 259 -15.19 2.80 -5.33
CA VAL A 259 -13.93 2.10 -5.54
C VAL A 259 -13.05 2.23 -4.30
N ARG A 260 -12.50 1.12 -3.81
CA ARG A 260 -11.50 1.14 -2.74
C ARG A 260 -10.13 1.48 -3.29
N VAL A 261 -9.42 2.38 -2.61
CA VAL A 261 -8.08 2.82 -2.99
C VAL A 261 -7.15 2.74 -1.77
N THR A 262 -5.95 2.22 -1.99
CA THR A 262 -4.87 2.21 -1.02
C THR A 262 -3.52 2.29 -1.72
N SER A 263 -2.55 2.95 -1.10
CA SER A 263 -1.14 2.97 -1.53
C SER A 263 -0.31 1.85 -0.90
N GLU A 264 -0.89 1.12 0.06
CA GLU A 264 -0.24 0.00 0.73
C GLU A 264 -0.22 -1.25 -0.18
N LYS A 265 0.72 -2.16 0.07
CA LYS A 265 0.69 -3.52 -0.50
C LYS A 265 -0.60 -4.22 -0.07
N LEU A 266 -1.31 -4.82 -1.03
CA LEU A 266 -2.50 -5.62 -0.71
C LEU A 266 -2.05 -6.96 -0.13
N LEU A 267 -2.47 -7.24 1.11
CA LEU A 267 -2.21 -8.51 1.79
C LEU A 267 -3.55 -9.19 2.09
N PRO A 268 -3.68 -10.52 1.90
CA PRO A 268 -4.90 -11.23 2.23
C PRO A 268 -5.14 -11.24 3.75
N GLN A 269 -5.90 -10.27 4.26
CA GLN A 269 -6.12 -10.09 5.70
C GLN A 269 -7.59 -9.92 6.07
N ARG A 270 -8.52 -10.26 5.16
CA ARG A 270 -9.97 -10.14 5.41
C ARG A 270 -10.39 -10.93 6.64
N GLU A 271 -11.12 -10.27 7.53
CA GLU A 271 -11.53 -10.84 8.81
C GLU A 271 -12.98 -11.31 8.77
N ASN A 272 -13.24 -12.46 9.38
CA ASN A 272 -14.59 -12.87 9.76
C ASN A 272 -14.66 -12.98 11.29
N LYS A 273 -15.86 -12.78 11.85
CA LYS A 273 -16.08 -12.67 13.28
C LYS A 273 -16.56 -13.99 13.86
N PHE A 274 -15.83 -14.52 14.84
CA PHE A 274 -16.13 -15.81 15.47
C PHE A 274 -16.33 -15.69 16.96
N LEU A 275 -17.28 -16.47 17.48
CA LEU A 275 -17.38 -16.75 18.90
C LEU A 275 -16.62 -18.05 19.17
N ILE A 276 -15.45 -17.94 19.80
CA ILE A 276 -14.60 -19.08 20.14
C ILE A 276 -14.70 -19.33 21.65
N PRO A 277 -14.98 -20.57 22.10
CA PRO A 277 -14.94 -20.90 23.51
C PRO A 277 -13.55 -20.64 24.10
N MET A 278 -13.47 -19.83 25.15
CA MET A 278 -12.24 -19.51 25.87
C MET A 278 -12.57 -19.15 27.32
N TYR A 279 -11.61 -19.37 28.22
CA TYR A 279 -11.72 -18.83 29.57
C TYR A 279 -11.44 -17.32 29.53
N LEU A 280 -12.43 -16.53 29.93
CA LEU A 280 -12.33 -15.07 29.92
C LEU A 280 -12.07 -14.54 31.33
N PRO A 281 -11.24 -13.50 31.47
CA PRO A 281 -11.17 -12.71 32.70
C PRO A 281 -12.54 -12.08 33.04
N GLU A 282 -12.67 -11.59 34.27
CA GLU A 282 -13.82 -10.79 34.65
C GLU A 282 -13.98 -9.57 33.74
N ASN A 283 -15.22 -9.14 33.52
CA ASN A 283 -15.51 -8.00 32.63
C ASN A 283 -14.82 -6.71 33.11
N SER A 284 -14.62 -6.53 34.42
CA SER A 284 -13.84 -5.43 35.01
C SER A 284 -12.39 -5.45 34.51
N THR A 285 -11.72 -6.59 34.58
CA THR A 285 -10.34 -6.77 34.09
C THR A 285 -10.24 -6.53 32.59
N LEU A 286 -11.18 -7.04 31.80
CA LEU A 286 -11.20 -6.79 30.35
C LEU A 286 -11.38 -5.29 30.01
N GLN A 287 -12.17 -4.56 30.79
CA GLN A 287 -12.32 -3.11 30.65
C GLN A 287 -11.03 -2.37 31.01
N GLU A 288 -10.35 -2.78 32.08
CA GLU A 288 -9.04 -2.22 32.46
C GLU A 288 -8.00 -2.42 31.36
N TYR A 289 -7.92 -3.63 30.78
CA TYR A 289 -7.06 -3.92 29.64
C TYR A 289 -7.36 -3.02 28.44
N LEU A 290 -8.64 -2.80 28.12
CA LEU A 290 -9.04 -1.93 27.02
C LEU A 290 -8.65 -0.47 27.26
N ILE A 291 -8.88 0.04 28.48
CA ILE A 291 -8.48 1.41 28.86
C ILE A 291 -6.97 1.57 28.71
N PHE A 292 -6.20 0.59 29.21
CA PHE A 292 -4.74 0.60 29.13
C PHE A 292 -4.24 0.56 27.68
N ALA A 293 -4.80 -0.31 26.84
CA ALA A 293 -4.46 -0.39 25.42
C ALA A 293 -4.72 0.93 24.67
N LYS A 294 -5.87 1.57 24.92
CA LYS A 294 -6.21 2.89 24.34
C LYS A 294 -5.23 3.98 24.78
N GLN A 295 -4.86 4.00 26.05
CA GLN A 295 -3.87 4.94 26.56
C GLN A 295 -2.51 4.73 25.89
N ARG A 296 -2.07 3.48 25.77
CA ARG A 296 -0.81 3.13 25.11
C ARG A 296 -0.79 3.50 23.63
N GLU A 297 -1.87 3.24 22.89
CA GLU A 297 -1.99 3.66 21.49
C GLU A 297 -1.83 5.18 21.34
N LYS A 298 -2.49 5.96 22.19
CA LYS A 298 -2.43 7.43 22.20
C LYS A 298 -1.04 7.94 22.58
N GLU A 299 -0.41 7.35 23.59
CA GLU A 299 0.93 7.70 24.04
C GLU A 299 1.95 7.43 22.93
N TYR A 300 1.89 6.25 22.32
CA TYR A 300 2.77 5.89 21.23
C TYR A 300 2.62 6.81 20.01
N HIS A 301 1.38 7.14 19.62
CA HIS A 301 1.13 8.12 18.55
C HIS A 301 1.74 9.49 18.87
N THR A 302 1.67 9.91 20.13
CA THR A 302 2.28 11.17 20.59
C THR A 302 3.81 11.11 20.53
N HIS A 303 4.41 9.98 20.91
CA HIS A 303 5.86 9.75 20.77
C HIS A 303 6.32 9.75 19.32
N LEU A 304 5.59 9.09 18.42
CA LEU A 304 5.90 9.11 16.98
C LEU A 304 5.87 10.52 16.41
N LYS A 305 4.87 11.34 16.76
CA LYS A 305 4.79 12.74 16.32
C LYS A 305 5.98 13.58 16.82
N LYS A 306 6.50 13.28 18.01
CA LYS A 306 7.69 13.95 18.56
C LYS A 306 8.98 13.47 17.91
N LEU A 307 9.06 12.18 17.54
CA LEU A 307 10.24 11.55 16.95
C LEU A 307 10.42 11.92 15.47
N TYR A 308 9.30 12.08 14.75
CA TYR A 308 9.26 12.40 13.32
C TYR A 308 8.54 13.73 13.07
N PRO A 309 9.08 14.86 13.56
CA PRO A 309 8.53 16.17 13.24
C PRO A 309 8.79 16.49 11.77
N PHE A 310 7.79 17.08 11.10
CA PHE A 310 7.98 17.65 9.77
C PHE A 310 8.24 19.15 9.88
N ARG A 311 9.48 19.57 9.62
CA ARG A 311 9.90 20.97 9.63
C ARG A 311 10.48 21.33 8.26
N ILE A 312 9.80 22.22 7.53
CA ILE A 312 10.08 22.52 6.12
C ILE A 312 11.58 22.81 5.84
N LEU A 313 12.27 23.49 6.75
CA LEU A 313 13.66 23.91 6.54
C LEU A 313 14.71 22.88 6.94
N PHE A 314 14.40 21.93 7.82
CA PHE A 314 15.41 21.08 8.48
C PHE A 314 15.07 19.58 8.53
N GLU A 315 13.78 19.25 8.45
CA GLU A 315 13.22 17.91 8.63
C GLU A 315 12.07 17.72 7.63
N ASN A 316 12.44 17.80 6.36
CA ASN A 316 11.57 17.53 5.22
C ASN A 316 12.05 16.27 4.46
N CYS A 317 11.28 15.82 3.47
CA CYS A 317 11.60 14.61 2.71
C CYS A 317 13.03 14.62 2.14
N THR A 318 13.48 15.73 1.56
CA THR A 318 14.83 15.88 1.00
C THR A 318 15.90 15.67 2.06
N THR A 319 15.79 16.39 3.18
CA THR A 319 16.78 16.30 4.27
C THR A 319 16.82 14.92 4.89
N GLU A 320 15.67 14.27 5.06
CA GLU A 320 15.59 12.95 5.68
C GLU A 320 16.11 11.84 4.74
N ILE A 321 15.86 11.93 3.43
CA ILE A 321 16.44 11.02 2.43
C ILE A 321 17.97 11.12 2.46
N LEU A 322 18.53 12.34 2.40
CA LEU A 322 19.98 12.52 2.40
C LEU A 322 20.63 12.12 3.74
N LYS A 323 20.00 12.42 4.88
CA LYS A 323 20.46 11.93 6.20
C LYS A 323 20.46 10.40 6.25
N SER A 324 19.37 9.77 5.81
CA SER A 324 19.23 8.31 5.80
C SER A 324 20.31 7.64 4.94
N ALA A 325 20.55 8.16 3.74
CA ALA A 325 21.61 7.69 2.85
C ALA A 325 22.99 7.81 3.52
N GLN A 326 23.34 8.98 4.06
CA GLN A 326 24.64 9.19 4.72
C GLN A 326 24.83 8.31 5.96
N ASN A 327 23.80 8.18 6.79
CA ASN A 327 23.84 7.37 8.01
C ASN A 327 23.94 5.86 7.73
N SER A 328 23.45 5.40 6.57
CA SER A 328 23.54 3.99 6.18
C SER A 328 24.98 3.52 5.97
N PHE A 329 25.89 4.43 5.56
CA PHE A 329 27.33 4.12 5.47
C PHE A 329 27.98 4.10 6.85
N ASP A 330 27.60 5.02 7.74
CA ASP A 330 28.11 5.08 9.11
C ASP A 330 27.79 3.82 9.90
N GLN A 331 26.56 3.31 9.76
CA GLN A 331 26.12 2.09 10.44
C GLN A 331 26.86 0.83 9.97
N LYS A 332 27.29 0.79 8.70
CA LYS A 332 28.03 -0.34 8.14
C LYS A 332 29.55 -0.21 8.35
N GLU A 333 30.01 0.86 9.01
CA GLU A 333 31.42 1.23 9.14
C GLU A 333 32.14 1.34 7.78
N ILE A 334 31.38 1.60 6.71
CA ILE A 334 31.89 1.76 5.36
C ILE A 334 32.22 3.25 5.16
N PRO A 335 33.39 3.59 4.58
CA PRO A 335 33.69 4.97 4.26
C PRO A 335 32.63 5.54 3.32
N PHE A 336 32.11 6.72 3.67
CA PHE A 336 31.13 7.41 2.83
C PHE A 336 31.77 7.77 1.47
N PRO A 337 31.12 7.44 0.33
CA PRO A 337 31.67 7.73 -1.00
C PRO A 337 31.59 9.22 -1.31
N GLY A 338 32.63 9.97 -0.94
CA GLY A 338 32.75 11.42 -1.16
C GLY A 338 32.69 12.22 0.14
N LYS A 339 32.09 13.40 0.09
CA LYS A 339 31.92 14.34 1.21
C LYS A 339 30.47 14.34 1.67
N LYS A 340 30.27 14.23 2.99
CA LYS A 340 28.94 14.36 3.59
C LYS A 340 28.44 15.81 3.48
N ILE A 341 27.16 15.94 3.18
CA ILE A 341 26.42 17.20 3.16
C ILE A 341 26.07 17.57 4.61
N ASN A 342 26.49 18.76 5.02
CA ASN A 342 26.12 19.35 6.32
C ASN A 342 24.86 20.21 6.15
N PHE A 343 23.78 19.85 6.85
CA PHE A 343 22.48 20.54 6.73
C PHE A 343 22.40 21.87 7.48
N ASN A 344 23.29 22.14 8.45
CA ASN A 344 23.18 23.35 9.29
C ASN A 344 23.38 24.65 8.50
N PHE A 345 24.12 24.60 7.38
CA PHE A 345 24.46 25.76 6.56
C PHE A 345 24.19 25.52 5.07
N SER A 346 23.36 24.53 4.74
CA SER A 346 23.11 24.15 3.36
C SER A 346 21.66 24.39 2.95
N LEU A 347 21.49 24.82 1.70
CA LEU A 347 20.19 24.88 1.02
C LEU A 347 19.71 23.49 0.55
N SER A 348 20.39 22.39 0.93
CA SER A 348 20.01 21.01 0.56
C SER A 348 18.69 20.53 1.17
N PHE A 349 17.94 21.38 1.89
CA PHE A 349 16.54 21.13 2.17
C PHE A 349 15.65 21.36 0.93
N ILE A 350 16.15 22.09 -0.07
CA ILE A 350 15.49 22.34 -1.36
C ILE A 350 15.88 21.22 -2.35
N PRO A 351 14.93 20.47 -2.94
CA PRO A 351 15.23 19.30 -3.78
C PRO A 351 16.26 19.52 -4.90
N PHE A 352 16.16 20.63 -5.65
CA PHE A 352 17.11 20.92 -6.73
C PHE A 352 18.53 21.18 -6.21
N TYR A 353 18.65 21.95 -5.13
CA TYR A 353 19.96 22.22 -4.51
C TYR A 353 20.52 20.96 -3.84
N ALA A 354 19.68 20.09 -3.30
CA ALA A 354 20.07 18.76 -2.82
C ALA A 354 20.68 17.92 -3.93
N SER A 355 20.02 17.84 -5.10
CA SER A 355 20.57 17.15 -6.27
C SER A 355 21.93 17.70 -6.68
N TYR A 356 22.07 19.04 -6.74
CA TYR A 356 23.34 19.70 -7.00
C TYR A 356 24.39 19.36 -5.92
N SER A 357 24.00 19.35 -4.64
CA SER A 357 24.90 19.02 -3.54
C SER A 357 25.38 17.58 -3.60
N VAL A 358 24.49 16.64 -3.93
CA VAL A 358 24.82 15.22 -4.13
C VAL A 358 25.80 15.08 -5.28
N SER A 359 25.51 15.70 -6.44
CA SER A 359 26.36 15.61 -7.63
C SER A 359 27.80 16.10 -7.39
N ASN A 360 27.98 17.17 -6.60
CA ASN A 360 29.29 17.75 -6.33
C ASN A 360 30.05 17.15 -5.14
N ASN A 361 29.33 16.60 -4.16
CA ASN A 361 29.95 16.12 -2.94
C ASN A 361 30.08 14.59 -2.90
N TRP A 362 29.15 13.84 -3.48
CA TRP A 362 29.18 12.38 -3.44
C TRP A 362 29.88 11.84 -4.69
N ASN A 363 30.58 10.71 -4.55
CA ASN A 363 31.12 9.99 -5.69
C ASN A 363 29.97 9.24 -6.37
N ASN A 364 29.49 9.78 -7.49
CA ASN A 364 28.43 9.21 -8.31
C ASN A 364 28.97 8.75 -9.67
N GLU A 365 28.29 7.79 -10.30
CA GLU A 365 28.66 7.26 -11.63
C GLU A 365 28.14 8.14 -12.79
N GLY A 366 27.41 9.22 -12.46
CA GLY A 366 26.87 10.16 -13.42
C GLY A 366 25.46 10.64 -13.07
N GLU A 367 24.96 11.56 -13.88
CA GLU A 367 23.61 12.13 -13.77
C GLU A 367 22.76 11.69 -14.97
N LYS A 368 21.59 11.07 -14.70
CA LYS A 368 20.58 10.81 -15.71
C LYS A 368 19.37 11.73 -15.50
N ILE A 369 19.10 12.59 -16.47
CA ILE A 369 17.95 13.51 -16.41
C ILE A 369 16.73 12.82 -17.01
N LEU A 370 15.72 12.58 -16.16
CA LEU A 370 14.41 12.11 -16.60
C LEU A 370 13.44 13.30 -16.66
N LEU A 371 12.97 13.64 -17.86
CA LEU A 371 12.00 14.71 -18.05
C LEU A 371 10.63 14.32 -17.49
N SER A 372 9.93 15.31 -16.92
CA SER A 372 8.51 15.16 -16.57
C SER A 372 7.69 14.85 -17.82
N TYR A 373 6.54 14.20 -17.64
CA TYR A 373 5.63 13.85 -18.74
C TYR A 373 5.36 15.04 -19.68
N ARG A 374 5.00 16.20 -19.11
CA ARG A 374 4.75 17.43 -19.86
C ARG A 374 5.97 17.86 -20.67
N ARG A 375 7.15 17.96 -20.05
CA ARG A 375 8.38 18.39 -20.74
C ARG A 375 8.78 17.42 -21.85
N LYS A 376 8.62 16.11 -21.63
CA LYS A 376 8.86 15.08 -22.65
C LYS A 376 7.91 15.24 -23.84
N LYS A 377 6.62 15.47 -23.59
CA LYS A 377 5.61 15.70 -24.65
C LYS A 377 5.83 17.01 -25.39
N LEU A 378 6.16 18.08 -24.67
CA LEU A 378 6.45 19.38 -25.24
C LEU A 378 7.68 19.34 -26.14
N ALA A 379 8.75 18.66 -25.71
CA ALA A 379 9.94 18.45 -26.55
C ALA A 379 9.58 17.75 -27.87
N LYS A 380 8.85 16.62 -27.80
CA LYS A 380 8.39 15.89 -29.01
C LYS A 380 7.51 16.75 -29.91
N LEU A 381 6.61 17.52 -29.33
CA LEU A 381 5.67 18.37 -30.07
C LEU A 381 6.40 19.52 -30.78
N LEU A 382 7.42 20.10 -30.14
CA LEU A 382 8.25 21.15 -30.74
C LEU A 382 9.24 20.59 -31.77
N GLU A 383 9.71 19.35 -31.64
CA GLU A 383 10.48 18.66 -32.69
C GLU A 383 9.63 18.46 -33.95
N GLN A 384 8.35 18.09 -33.79
CA GLN A 384 7.43 17.90 -34.91
C GLN A 384 6.92 19.22 -35.51
N ASN A 385 6.74 20.24 -34.68
CA ASN A 385 6.21 21.54 -35.11
C ASN A 385 6.87 22.69 -34.33
N PRO A 386 8.03 23.19 -34.80
CA PRO A 386 8.83 24.20 -34.09
C PRO A 386 8.27 25.63 -34.17
N ASN A 387 6.96 25.80 -34.42
CA ASN A 387 6.35 27.11 -34.57
C ASN A 387 6.24 27.87 -33.23
N LEU A 388 6.54 29.17 -33.25
CA LEU A 388 6.38 30.08 -32.11
C LEU A 388 4.93 30.09 -31.59
N LYS A 389 3.93 30.01 -32.47
CA LYS A 389 2.52 29.92 -32.09
C LYS A 389 2.28 28.70 -31.19
N THR A 390 2.84 27.56 -31.56
CA THR A 390 2.74 26.32 -30.79
C THR A 390 3.36 26.47 -29.41
N ARG A 391 4.55 27.07 -29.32
CA ARG A 391 5.21 27.36 -28.03
C ARG A 391 4.36 28.28 -27.14
N ILE A 392 3.74 29.32 -27.71
CA ILE A 392 2.86 30.23 -26.97
C ILE A 392 1.63 29.48 -26.47
N LEU A 393 0.95 28.70 -27.32
CA LEU A 393 -0.25 27.96 -26.92
C LEU A 393 0.04 26.93 -25.83
N GLU A 394 1.17 26.24 -25.89
CA GLU A 394 1.56 25.27 -24.86
C GLU A 394 2.04 25.91 -23.55
N SER A 395 2.32 27.22 -23.54
CA SER A 395 2.70 27.95 -22.32
C SER A 395 1.51 28.20 -21.39
N PHE A 396 0.28 28.20 -21.92
CA PHE A 396 -0.95 28.44 -21.13
C PHE A 396 -1.69 27.14 -20.81
N THR A 397 -2.22 27.04 -19.59
CA THR A 397 -3.02 25.87 -19.14
C THR A 397 -4.31 25.67 -19.93
N PHE A 398 -4.94 26.74 -20.38
CA PHE A 398 -6.22 26.68 -21.09
C PHE A 398 -6.10 26.41 -22.60
N SER A 399 -4.91 26.58 -23.19
CA SER A 399 -4.68 26.30 -24.62
C SER A 399 -3.71 25.16 -24.89
N SER A 400 -3.11 24.57 -23.84
CA SER A 400 -2.19 23.45 -23.98
C SER A 400 -2.92 22.23 -24.52
N SER A 401 -2.36 21.60 -25.55
CA SER A 401 -2.82 20.31 -26.08
C SER A 401 -2.37 19.13 -25.21
N ILE A 402 -1.37 19.34 -24.34
CA ILE A 402 -0.77 18.32 -23.47
C ILE A 402 -1.51 18.22 -22.13
N TYR A 403 -1.96 19.36 -21.59
CA TYR A 403 -2.60 19.42 -20.28
C TYR A 403 -4.12 19.47 -20.39
N LYS A 404 -4.78 18.76 -19.46
CA LYS A 404 -6.22 18.84 -19.26
C LYS A 404 -6.48 19.39 -17.85
N PRO A 405 -7.33 20.41 -17.69
CA PRO A 405 -7.69 20.92 -16.37
C PRO A 405 -8.21 19.80 -15.47
N ASN A 406 -7.76 19.80 -14.22
CA ASN A 406 -8.20 18.85 -13.19
C ASN A 406 -8.83 19.62 -12.03
N ARG A 407 -9.88 19.06 -11.41
CA ARG A 407 -10.54 19.64 -10.24
C ARG A 407 -9.55 19.83 -9.09
N GLU A 408 -8.64 18.89 -8.85
CA GLU A 408 -7.65 18.97 -7.76
C GLU A 408 -6.57 20.03 -7.98
N ASP A 409 -6.43 20.55 -9.20
CA ASP A 409 -5.42 21.57 -9.48
C ASP A 409 -5.90 22.94 -9.00
N HIS A 410 -4.97 23.69 -8.40
CA HIS A 410 -5.17 25.11 -8.16
C HIS A 410 -5.10 25.90 -9.47
N PHE A 411 -5.60 27.13 -9.48
CA PHE A 411 -5.64 27.94 -10.69
C PHE A 411 -4.26 28.55 -11.01
N PHE A 412 -3.64 28.18 -12.13
CA PHE A 412 -2.41 28.81 -12.64
C PHE A 412 -2.49 28.94 -14.17
N PRO A 413 -2.53 30.17 -14.73
CA PRO A 413 -2.65 30.35 -16.19
C PRO A 413 -1.44 29.89 -16.99
N LEU A 414 -0.23 29.98 -16.44
CA LEU A 414 1.02 29.75 -17.17
C LEU A 414 1.85 28.63 -16.53
N PHE A 415 2.38 27.77 -17.38
CA PHE A 415 3.37 26.77 -16.99
C PHE A 415 4.75 27.37 -16.84
N THR A 416 5.47 26.97 -15.81
CA THR A 416 6.78 27.52 -15.44
C THR A 416 7.88 26.44 -15.40
N ASP A 417 7.54 25.22 -15.83
CA ASP A 417 8.40 24.03 -15.72
C ASP A 417 9.45 23.94 -16.83
N ASP A 418 9.20 24.58 -17.97
CA ASP A 418 10.07 24.62 -19.15
C ASP A 418 10.77 25.98 -19.36
N VAL A 419 10.37 27.02 -18.62
CA VAL A 419 10.95 28.37 -18.72
C VAL A 419 11.74 28.74 -17.46
N PHE A 420 13.05 28.94 -17.61
CA PHE A 420 13.90 29.44 -16.53
C PHE A 420 13.89 30.97 -16.48
N TRP A 421 14.36 31.64 -17.54
CA TRP A 421 14.49 33.11 -17.57
C TRP A 421 13.16 33.87 -17.54
N GLY A 422 12.10 33.32 -18.14
CA GLY A 422 10.77 33.89 -18.12
C GLY A 422 9.99 33.64 -16.82
N ARG A 423 10.54 32.84 -15.89
CA ARG A 423 9.82 32.36 -14.70
C ARG A 423 9.29 33.48 -13.81
N PRO A 424 10.04 34.56 -13.51
CA PRO A 424 9.49 35.64 -12.68
C PRO A 424 8.29 36.34 -13.32
N LEU A 425 8.31 36.54 -14.64
CA LEU A 425 7.19 37.14 -15.37
C LEU A 425 5.96 36.21 -15.33
N TYR A 426 6.15 34.93 -15.59
CA TYR A 426 5.07 33.95 -15.58
C TYR A 426 4.52 33.74 -14.17
N GLY A 427 5.40 33.76 -13.17
CA GLY A 427 5.06 33.73 -11.75
C GLY A 427 4.23 34.94 -11.32
N THR A 428 4.53 36.14 -11.84
CA THR A 428 3.74 37.35 -11.59
C THR A 428 2.32 37.21 -12.14
N VAL A 429 2.18 36.67 -13.36
CA VAL A 429 0.86 36.39 -13.96
C VAL A 429 0.10 35.35 -13.13
N ASN A 430 0.75 34.26 -12.76
CA ASN A 430 0.15 33.21 -11.93
C ASN A 430 -0.28 33.73 -10.55
N LEU A 431 0.54 34.57 -9.91
CA LEU A 431 0.25 35.17 -8.61
C LEU A 431 -0.94 36.13 -8.71
N THR A 432 -0.96 36.98 -9.74
CA THR A 432 -2.09 37.90 -9.98
C THR A 432 -3.40 37.13 -10.20
N ALA A 433 -3.32 36.04 -10.96
CA ALA A 433 -4.43 35.14 -11.20
C ALA A 433 -4.91 34.43 -9.93
N GLY A 434 -3.98 33.94 -9.09
CA GLY A 434 -4.29 33.36 -7.77
C GLY A 434 -4.93 34.36 -6.82
N PHE A 435 -4.52 35.63 -6.86
CA PHE A 435 -5.13 36.71 -6.07
C PHE A 435 -6.58 36.96 -6.52
N GLY A 436 -6.82 37.08 -7.82
CA GLY A 436 -8.16 37.22 -8.37
C GLY A 436 -9.07 36.04 -8.02
N ALA A 437 -8.56 34.81 -8.14
CA ALA A 437 -9.29 33.60 -7.77
C ALA A 437 -9.60 33.55 -6.26
N SER A 438 -8.68 34.00 -5.41
CA SER A 438 -8.90 34.11 -3.96
C SER A 438 -10.00 35.11 -3.64
N LEU A 439 -9.98 36.29 -4.27
CA LEU A 439 -11.02 37.31 -4.09
C LEU A 439 -12.41 36.79 -4.48
N ILE A 440 -12.52 36.14 -5.65
CA ILE A 440 -13.76 35.49 -6.07
C ILE A 440 -14.17 34.42 -5.05
N GLY A 441 -13.20 33.63 -4.58
CA GLY A 441 -13.39 32.60 -3.56
C GLY A 441 -13.97 33.12 -2.25
N ILE A 442 -13.62 34.35 -1.82
CA ILE A 442 -14.21 34.98 -0.62
C ILE A 442 -15.73 35.16 -0.82
N PHE A 443 -16.14 35.68 -1.97
CA PHE A 443 -17.56 35.93 -2.27
C PHE A 443 -18.34 34.65 -2.55
N THR A 444 -17.69 33.60 -3.09
CA THR A 444 -18.33 32.30 -3.34
C THR A 444 -18.25 31.32 -2.16
N SER A 445 -17.45 31.64 -1.13
CA SER A 445 -17.21 30.77 0.04
C SER A 445 -18.48 30.24 0.71
N PRO A 446 -19.59 31.00 0.84
CA PRO A 446 -20.83 30.47 1.41
C PRO A 446 -21.48 29.37 0.56
N PHE A 447 -21.22 29.35 -0.74
CA PHE A 447 -21.85 28.44 -1.71
C PHE A 447 -20.99 27.21 -2.03
N ASP A 448 -19.67 27.33 -1.94
CA ASP A 448 -18.70 26.27 -2.27
C ASP A 448 -17.91 25.75 -1.06
N ARG A 449 -18.35 26.11 0.17
CA ARG A 449 -17.69 25.75 1.43
C ARG A 449 -16.22 26.18 1.50
N GLY A 450 -15.83 27.21 0.75
CA GLY A 450 -14.48 27.78 0.75
C GLY A 450 -13.51 27.08 -0.20
N GLU A 451 -13.97 26.16 -1.05
CA GLU A 451 -13.10 25.41 -1.99
C GLU A 451 -12.31 26.34 -2.91
N LYS A 452 -12.96 27.34 -3.52
CA LYS A 452 -12.29 28.29 -4.42
C LYS A 452 -11.32 29.21 -3.70
N LEU A 453 -11.65 29.62 -2.47
CA LEU A 453 -10.75 30.41 -1.63
C LEU A 453 -9.48 29.62 -1.32
N GLN A 454 -9.62 28.35 -0.92
CA GLN A 454 -8.50 27.46 -0.67
C GLN A 454 -7.62 27.28 -1.91
N LYS A 455 -8.22 27.00 -3.08
CA LYS A 455 -7.48 26.84 -4.35
C LYS A 455 -6.80 28.13 -4.81
N GLY A 456 -7.44 29.29 -4.61
CA GLY A 456 -6.84 30.59 -4.86
C GLY A 456 -5.61 30.84 -3.98
N PHE A 457 -5.72 30.54 -2.69
CA PHE A 457 -4.61 30.70 -1.75
C PHE A 457 -3.45 29.73 -2.04
N GLN A 458 -3.76 28.48 -2.40
CA GLN A 458 -2.77 27.53 -2.89
C GLN A 458 -2.04 28.07 -4.12
N SER A 459 -2.78 28.61 -5.11
CA SER A 459 -2.17 29.23 -6.29
C SER A 459 -1.18 30.34 -5.93
N LEU A 460 -1.53 31.21 -5.00
CA LEU A 460 -0.62 32.24 -4.48
C LEU A 460 0.64 31.62 -3.88
N PHE A 461 0.46 30.66 -2.97
CA PHE A 461 1.56 29.99 -2.28
C PHE A 461 2.52 29.28 -3.25
N PHE A 462 2.00 28.57 -4.24
CA PHE A 462 2.80 27.85 -5.24
C PHE A 462 3.43 28.78 -6.29
N SER A 463 2.89 29.99 -6.50
CA SER A 463 3.43 30.96 -7.47
C SER A 463 4.45 31.91 -6.87
N LEU A 464 4.42 32.15 -5.55
CA LEU A 464 5.34 33.07 -4.88
C LEU A 464 6.82 32.72 -5.13
N PRO A 465 7.27 31.45 -5.08
CA PRO A 465 8.67 31.13 -5.32
C PRO A 465 9.12 31.35 -6.78
N GLU A 466 8.18 31.43 -7.74
CA GLU A 466 8.50 31.63 -9.15
C GLU A 466 9.10 33.01 -9.41
N LEU A 467 8.81 33.99 -8.55
CA LEU A 467 9.40 35.33 -8.60
C LEU A 467 10.93 35.31 -8.42
N THR A 468 11.45 34.31 -7.71
CA THR A 468 12.88 34.14 -7.44
C THR A 468 13.47 32.95 -8.19
N PHE A 469 12.92 32.63 -9.36
CA PHE A 469 13.35 31.53 -10.22
C PHE A 469 13.17 30.13 -9.61
N PHE A 470 12.37 29.95 -8.56
CA PHE A 470 12.08 28.64 -7.99
C PHE A 470 10.75 28.09 -8.52
N ASN A 471 10.72 26.82 -8.92
CA ASN A 471 9.50 26.16 -9.39
C ASN A 471 9.06 25.11 -8.37
N ILE A 472 7.81 25.20 -7.95
CA ILE A 472 7.12 24.07 -7.32
C ILE A 472 6.16 23.52 -8.38
N ARG A 473 6.19 22.20 -8.58
CA ARG A 473 5.36 21.53 -9.59
C ARG A 473 3.89 21.89 -9.38
N LYS A 474 3.30 22.49 -10.40
CA LYS A 474 1.86 22.74 -10.53
C LYS A 474 1.29 21.86 -11.63
N GLY A 475 0.02 21.53 -11.51
CA GLY A 475 -0.67 20.68 -12.47
C GLY A 475 -0.42 19.20 -12.22
N THR A 476 -1.52 18.48 -12.17
CA THR A 476 -1.54 17.02 -12.09
C THR A 476 -1.88 16.45 -13.47
N PHE A 477 -1.35 15.25 -13.74
CA PHE A 477 -1.60 14.54 -14.99
C PHE A 477 -2.17 13.16 -14.68
N PRO A 478 -3.42 13.10 -14.18
CA PRO A 478 -4.02 11.84 -13.73
C PRO A 478 -4.31 10.86 -14.88
N SER A 479 -4.34 11.36 -16.12
CA SER A 479 -4.64 10.60 -17.34
C SER A 479 -3.39 10.18 -18.13
N VAL A 480 -2.21 10.17 -17.51
CA VAL A 480 -0.99 9.67 -18.16
C VAL A 480 -1.00 8.16 -18.18
N SER A 481 -0.74 7.58 -19.34
CA SER A 481 -0.66 6.13 -19.47
C SER A 481 0.67 5.61 -18.94
N ILE A 482 0.66 4.43 -18.32
CA ILE A 482 1.82 3.63 -17.91
C ILE A 482 2.81 3.47 -19.05
N LYS A 483 2.31 3.35 -20.29
CA LYS A 483 3.12 3.20 -21.52
C LYS A 483 3.90 4.45 -21.89
N GLU A 484 3.54 5.60 -21.33
CA GLU A 484 4.18 6.89 -21.61
C GLU A 484 5.23 7.25 -20.56
N ILE A 485 5.17 6.58 -19.40
CA ILE A 485 6.16 6.63 -18.34
C ILE A 485 7.40 5.85 -18.81
N PRO A 486 8.62 6.41 -18.68
CA PRO A 486 9.86 5.72 -19.03
C PRO A 486 9.95 4.32 -18.39
N GLU A 487 10.34 3.31 -19.17
CA GLU A 487 10.51 1.92 -18.70
C GLU A 487 11.51 1.84 -17.53
N GLU A 488 12.48 2.75 -17.50
CA GLU A 488 13.50 2.81 -16.45
C GLU A 488 12.94 3.23 -15.08
N LEU A 489 11.72 3.77 -15.01
CA LEU A 489 11.03 4.01 -13.74
C LEU A 489 10.29 2.76 -13.22
N PHE A 490 10.13 1.73 -14.06
CA PHE A 490 9.54 0.44 -13.69
C PHE A 490 10.58 -0.62 -13.37
N GLN A 491 11.87 -0.30 -13.55
CA GLN A 491 12.98 -1.06 -12.98
C GLN A 491 13.03 -0.80 -11.47
N PHE A 492 12.01 -1.27 -10.74
CA PHE A 492 12.23 -1.61 -9.34
C PHE A 492 13.33 -2.65 -9.36
N GLN A 493 14.48 -2.25 -8.81
CA GLN A 493 15.69 -3.04 -8.71
C GLN A 493 15.33 -4.50 -8.43
N ASP A 494 15.88 -5.39 -9.25
CA ASP A 494 16.14 -6.75 -8.79
C ASP A 494 17.07 -6.55 -7.57
N GLU A 495 16.45 -6.46 -6.39
CA GLU A 495 17.15 -6.59 -5.11
C GLU A 495 17.63 -8.04 -5.09
N ASP A 496 18.88 -8.25 -5.50
CA ASP A 496 19.66 -9.45 -5.18
C ASP A 496 19.84 -9.58 -3.66
#